data_AF-A0A7Y2YKU2-F1
#
_entry.id   AF-A0A7Y2YKU2-F1
#
_cell.length_a   1.000
_cell.length_b   1.000
_cell.length_c   1.000
_cell.angle_alpha   90.00
_cell.angle_beta   90.00
_cell.angle_gamma   90.00
#
_symmetry.space_group_name_H-M   'P 1'
#
loop_
_entity.id
_entity.type
_entity.pdbx_description
1 polymer ?
#
loop_
_entity_poly.entity_id
_entity_poly.type
_entity_poly.pdbx_seq_one_letter_code
_entity_poly.pdbx_strand_id
1 'polypeptide(L)'
;MNETPYLAAVLLAAGPSTRLGQPKQLVKVEGEPLVKRVTRLLLEAGPDSVTVVSGCGATEIARELDGLPVDVVYNKVWEQGMGGSITCGVRQAG
;
A
#
# COMPACT_ATOMS: atom_id res chain seq x y z
N MET A 1 4.93 32.77 8.29
CA MET A 1 4.61 31.40 8.77
C MET A 1 5.18 30.46 7.72
N ASN A 2 6.16 29.63 8.07
CA ASN A 2 6.55 28.53 7.19
C ASN A 2 5.55 27.41 7.45
N GLU A 3 4.66 27.16 6.50
CA GLU A 3 3.84 25.95 6.54
C GLU A 3 4.77 24.75 6.37
N THR A 4 4.63 23.76 7.24
CA THR A 4 5.24 22.44 7.02
C THR A 4 4.64 21.87 5.72
N PRO A 5 5.49 21.37 4.80
CA PRO A 5 4.99 20.79 3.56
C PRO A 5 4.15 19.56 3.86
N TYR A 6 3.03 19.41 3.15
CA TYR A 6 2.20 18.21 3.20
C TYR A 6 2.98 17.00 2.68
N LEU A 7 3.06 15.94 3.47
CA LEU A 7 3.78 14.71 3.19
C LEU A 7 2.81 13.54 3.00
N ALA A 8 2.63 13.10 1.77
CA ALA A 8 1.88 11.88 1.46
C ALA A 8 2.81 10.67 1.33
N ALA A 9 2.42 9.53 1.91
CA ALA A 9 3.10 8.25 1.74
C ALA A 9 2.31 7.32 0.81
N VAL A 10 2.99 6.70 -0.16
CA VAL A 10 2.40 5.73 -1.09
C VAL A 10 3.08 4.38 -0.93
N LEU A 11 2.35 3.38 -0.45
CA LEU A 11 2.79 1.99 -0.35
C LEU A 11 2.40 1.20 -1.60
N LEU A 12 3.38 0.77 -2.37
CA LEU A 12 3.16 -0.06 -3.56
C LEU A 12 3.03 -1.53 -3.18
N ALA A 13 1.79 -2.03 -3.11
CA ALA A 13 1.43 -3.37 -2.69
C ALA A 13 0.68 -4.16 -3.78
N ALA A 14 0.81 -3.78 -5.06
CA ALA A 14 0.00 -4.35 -6.14
C ALA A 14 0.58 -5.62 -6.82
N GLY A 15 1.88 -5.90 -6.63
CA GLY A 15 2.59 -6.92 -7.40
C GLY A 15 2.31 -8.37 -6.99
N PRO A 16 2.42 -9.33 -7.91
CA PRO A 16 2.05 -10.74 -7.71
C PRO A 16 3.10 -11.57 -6.94
N SER A 17 4.33 -11.07 -6.82
CA SER A 17 5.44 -11.77 -6.14
C SER A 17 5.72 -13.17 -6.70
N THR A 18 5.77 -13.31 -8.03
CA THR A 18 5.86 -14.59 -8.76
C THR A 18 6.94 -15.55 -8.28
N ARG A 19 8.12 -15.06 -7.90
CA ARG A 19 9.21 -15.91 -7.36
C ARG A 19 8.84 -16.62 -6.05
N LEU A 20 7.95 -16.02 -5.26
CA LEU A 20 7.48 -16.56 -3.98
C LEU A 20 6.26 -17.50 -4.16
N GLY A 21 5.63 -17.50 -5.34
CA GLY A 21 4.43 -18.29 -5.64
C GLY A 21 3.12 -17.77 -5.03
N GLN A 22 3.17 -16.70 -4.25
CA GLN A 22 2.01 -16.05 -3.62
C GLN A 22 2.28 -14.55 -3.39
N PRO A 23 1.25 -13.69 -3.28
CA PRO A 23 1.42 -12.27 -2.97
C PRO A 23 2.15 -12.07 -1.63
N LYS A 24 3.38 -11.55 -1.67
CA LYS A 24 4.22 -11.32 -0.46
C LYS A 24 3.52 -10.46 0.59
N GLN A 25 2.62 -9.59 0.16
CA GLN A 25 1.79 -8.69 0.97
C GLN A 25 1.05 -9.45 2.08
N LEU A 26 0.60 -10.67 1.79
CA LEU A 26 -0.21 -11.51 2.67
C LEU A 26 0.62 -12.51 3.47
N VAL A 27 1.93 -12.61 3.19
CA VAL A 27 2.83 -13.46 3.97
C VAL A 27 2.93 -12.90 5.38
N LYS A 28 2.78 -13.79 6.36
CA LYS A 28 2.86 -13.43 7.78
C LYS A 28 4.29 -13.53 8.28
N VAL A 29 4.75 -12.47 8.93
CA VAL A 29 6.01 -12.45 9.70
C VAL A 29 5.62 -12.18 11.15
N GLU A 30 5.99 -13.11 12.03
CA GLU A 30 5.61 -13.04 13.47
C GLU A 30 4.09 -12.95 13.68
N GLY A 31 3.31 -13.57 12.80
CA GLY A 31 1.84 -13.60 12.86
C GLY A 31 1.13 -12.43 12.18
N GLU A 32 1.85 -11.38 11.76
CA GLU A 32 1.29 -10.20 11.10
C GLU A 32 1.56 -10.22 9.58
N PRO A 33 0.56 -9.99 8.71
CA PRO A 33 0.78 -9.83 7.27
C PRO A 33 1.75 -8.69 6.98
N LEU A 34 2.66 -8.89 6.03
CA LEU A 34 3.66 -7.89 5.66
C LEU A 34 3.04 -6.54 5.28
N VAL A 35 1.93 -6.53 4.54
CA VAL A 35 1.26 -5.28 4.16
C VAL A 35 0.74 -4.51 5.37
N LYS A 36 0.20 -5.21 6.37
CA LYS A 36 -0.30 -4.61 7.60
C LYS A 36 0.84 -4.03 8.43
N ARG A 37 1.91 -4.79 8.61
CA ARG A 37 3.12 -4.36 9.32
C ARG A 37 3.71 -3.08 8.74
N VAL A 38 3.91 -3.05 7.41
CA VAL A 38 4.49 -1.88 6.73
C VAL A 38 3.55 -0.68 6.80
N THR A 39 2.24 -0.90 6.68
CA THR A 39 1.23 0.17 6.78
C THR A 39 1.24 0.80 8.18
N ARG A 40 1.30 -0.01 9.24
CA ARG A 40 1.42 0.49 10.62
C ARG A 40 2.70 1.32 10.81
N LEU A 41 3.84 0.83 10.32
CA LEU A 41 5.11 1.55 10.40
C LEU A 41 5.07 2.89 9.64
N LEU A 42 4.38 2.96 8.50
CA LEU A 42 4.19 4.21 7.76
C LEU A 42 3.34 5.21 8.56
N LEU A 43 2.25 4.75 9.18
CA LEU A 43 1.42 5.59 10.04
C LEU A 43 2.20 6.13 11.25
N GLU A 44 3.04 5.29 11.87
CA GLU A 44 3.92 5.69 12.98
C GLU A 44 4.99 6.70 12.57
N ALA A 45 5.39 6.72 11.29
CA ALA A 45 6.31 7.72 10.75
C ALA A 45 5.68 9.12 10.60
N GLY A 46 4.35 9.24 10.72
CA GLY A 46 3.61 10.51 10.74
C GLY A 46 3.51 11.28 9.42
N PRO A 47 3.29 10.65 8.24
CA PRO A 47 2.85 11.38 7.06
C PRO A 47 1.42 11.90 7.26
N ASP A 48 1.05 12.94 6.51
CA ASP A 48 -0.31 13.50 6.55
C ASP A 48 -1.35 12.59 5.89
N SER A 49 -0.92 11.69 5.02
CA SER A 49 -1.75 10.61 4.46
C SER A 49 -0.95 9.38 4.08
N VAL A 50 -1.62 8.23 4.07
CA VAL A 50 -1.07 6.95 3.61
C VAL A 50 -2.03 6.35 2.59
N THR A 51 -1.55 6.16 1.36
CA THR A 51 -2.25 5.41 0.30
C THR A 51 -1.56 4.07 0.10
N VAL A 52 -2.33 2.97 0.12
CA VAL A 52 -1.86 1.63 -0.22
C VAL A 52 -2.41 1.23 -1.59
N VAL A 53 -1.52 1.06 -2.56
CA VAL A 53 -1.88 0.62 -3.91
C VAL A 53 -1.93 -0.91 -3.95
N SER A 54 -3.12 -1.47 -4.11
CA SER A 54 -3.37 -2.91 -4.23
C SER A 54 -3.52 -3.34 -5.70
N GLY A 55 -3.45 -4.65 -5.92
CA GLY A 55 -3.45 -5.29 -7.23
C GLY A 55 -3.75 -6.78 -7.09
N CYS A 56 -2.73 -7.63 -7.25
CA CYS A 56 -2.85 -9.05 -6.91
C CYS A 56 -3.18 -9.23 -5.42
N GLY A 57 -4.26 -9.96 -5.10
CA GLY A 57 -4.75 -10.14 -3.72
C GLY A 57 -5.43 -8.91 -3.11
N ALA A 58 -6.01 -8.02 -3.93
CA ALA A 58 -6.59 -6.76 -3.46
C ALA A 58 -7.66 -6.93 -2.37
N THR A 59 -8.55 -7.93 -2.48
CA THR A 59 -9.62 -8.17 -1.51
C THR A 59 -9.06 -8.53 -0.14
N GLU A 60 -8.09 -9.43 -0.10
CA GLU A 60 -7.42 -9.85 1.12
C GLU A 60 -6.58 -8.72 1.72
N ILE A 61 -5.87 -7.95 0.88
CA ILE A 61 -5.12 -6.76 1.33
C ILE A 61 -6.06 -5.75 1.98
N ALA A 62 -7.19 -5.41 1.33
CA ALA A 62 -8.16 -4.48 1.88
C ALA A 62 -8.72 -4.97 3.23
N ARG A 63 -8.99 -6.27 3.36
CA ARG A 63 -9.45 -6.88 4.62
C ARG A 63 -8.40 -6.78 5.72
N GLU A 64 -7.13 -7.05 5.44
CA GLU A 64 -6.06 -7.00 6.46
C GLU A 64 -5.80 -5.58 6.97
N LEU A 65 -6.08 -4.58 6.14
CA LEU A 65 -5.93 -3.15 6.44
C LEU A 65 -7.20 -2.49 6.98
N ASP A 66 -8.31 -3.24 7.09
CA ASP A 66 -9.56 -2.72 7.63
C ASP A 66 -9.37 -2.15 9.04
N GLY A 67 -9.96 -0.98 9.29
CA GLY A 67 -9.81 -0.22 10.53
C GLY A 67 -8.51 0.59 10.68
N LEU A 68 -7.57 0.54 9.73
CA LEU A 68 -6.42 1.46 9.70
C LEU A 68 -6.79 2.77 8.97
N PRO A 69 -6.27 3.94 9.40
CA PRO A 69 -6.55 5.22 8.76
C PRO A 69 -5.74 5.40 7.47
N VAL A 70 -6.03 4.58 6.46
CA VAL A 70 -5.33 4.57 5.16
C VAL A 70 -6.31 4.45 3.99
N ASP A 71 -5.92 4.99 2.84
CA ASP A 71 -6.66 4.83 1.59
C ASP A 71 -6.14 3.62 0.82
N VAL A 72 -6.99 2.60 0.61
CA VAL A 72 -6.63 1.43 -0.21
C VAL A 72 -7.18 1.62 -1.62
N VAL A 73 -6.29 1.79 -2.60
CA VAL A 73 -6.66 1.98 -4.01
C VAL A 73 -6.32 0.74 -4.83
N TYR A 74 -7.24 0.29 -5.68
CA TYR A 74 -7.00 -0.85 -6.57
C TYR A 74 -6.49 -0.39 -7.94
N ASN A 75 -5.24 -0.73 -8.27
CA ASN A 75 -4.70 -0.53 -9.60
C ASN A 75 -5.13 -1.67 -10.54
N LYS A 76 -6.15 -1.44 -11.38
CA LYS A 76 -6.66 -2.43 -12.35
C LYS A 76 -5.61 -2.93 -13.37
N VAL A 77 -4.55 -2.16 -13.62
CA VAL A 77 -3.50 -2.47 -14.60
C VAL A 77 -2.17 -2.77 -13.93
N TRP A 78 -2.19 -3.32 -12.72
CA TRP A 78 -0.99 -3.66 -11.93
C TRP A 78 0.00 -4.56 -12.69
N GLU A 79 -0.48 -5.38 -13.63
CA GLU A 79 0.32 -6.26 -14.47
C GLU A 79 1.26 -5.51 -15.43
N GLN A 80 0.97 -4.24 -15.75
CA GLN A 80 1.82 -3.39 -16.60
C GLN A 80 3.10 -2.91 -15.87
N GLY A 81 3.28 -3.31 -14.61
CA GLY A 81 4.47 -3.03 -13.82
C GLY A 81 4.34 -1.85 -12.86
N MET A 82 5.47 -1.45 -12.28
CA MET A 82 5.50 -0.51 -11.16
C MET A 82 5.07 0.90 -11.55
N GLY A 83 5.36 1.36 -12.78
CA GLY A 83 5.04 2.72 -13.24
C GLY A 83 3.54 3.05 -13.19
N GLY A 84 2.68 2.10 -13.58
CA GLY A 84 1.23 2.24 -13.45
C GLY A 84 0.77 2.31 -11.99
N SER A 85 1.42 1.55 -11.11
CA SER A 85 1.12 1.56 -9.67
C SER A 85 1.54 2.86 -9.00
N ILE A 86 2.70 3.43 -9.36
CA ILE A 86 3.14 4.75 -8.91
C ILE A 86 2.12 5.81 -9.35
N THR A 87 1.75 5.82 -10.63
CA THR A 87 0.77 6.77 -11.18
C THR A 87 -0.58 6.66 -10.45
N CYS A 88 -1.04 5.45 -10.20
CA CYS A 88 -2.28 5.20 -9.46
C CYS A 88 -2.22 5.75 -8.03
N GLY A 89 -1.11 5.49 -7.32
CA GLY A 89 -0.95 5.95 -5.93
C GLY A 89 -0.81 7.47 -5.83
N VAL A 90 0.00 8.09 -6.70
CA VAL A 90 0.20 9.54 -6.71
C VAL A 90 -1.10 10.29 -7.02
N ARG A 91 -1.93 9.78 -7.95
CA ARG A 91 -3.25 10.38 -8.26
C ARG A 91 -4.29 10.26 -7.14
N GLN A 92 -4.09 9.32 -6.22
CA GLN A 92 -4.98 9.15 -5.07
C GLN A 92 -4.51 10.01 -3.89
N ALA A 93 -3.20 10.16 -3.74
CA ALA A 93 -2.55 10.88 -2.64
C ALA A 93 -2.55 12.41 -2.80
N GLY A 94 -2.95 12.94 -3.97
CA GLY A 94 -2.95 14.36 -4.28
C GLY A 94 -4.10 14.76 -5.19
#